data_AF-A0A2V7CYH8-F1
#
_entry.id   AF-A0A2V7CYH8-F1
#
_cell.length_a   1.000
_cell.length_b   1.000
_cell.length_c   1.000
_cell.angle_alpha   90.00
_cell.angle_beta   90.00
_cell.angle_gamma   90.00
#
_symmetry.space_group_name_H-M   'P 1'
#
loop_
_entity.id
_entity.type
_entity.pdbx_description
1 polymer ?
#
loop_
_entity_poly.entity_id
_entity_poly.type
_entity_poly.pdbx_seq_one_letter_code
_entity_poly.pdbx_strand_id
1 'polypeptide(L)' 'MMVGGKGLGGRVLRLYVPLAVFLVGMLFPFYWMLITSIKPNRELYNARIMPLIVYQPTLKHYV' A
#
# COMPACT_ATOMS: atom_id res chain seq x y z
N MET A 1 -5.48 -14.69 43.44
CA MET A 1 -5.44 -13.35 42.83
C MET A 1 -5.22 -13.53 41.33
N MET A 2 -6.20 -13.17 40.51
CA MET A 2 -6.18 -13.40 39.06
C MET A 2 -5.16 -12.48 38.38
N VAL A 3 -4.12 -13.04 37.78
CA VAL A 3 -3.21 -12.30 36.89
C VAL A 3 -3.98 -11.99 35.62
N GLY A 4 -4.60 -10.80 35.57
CA GLY A 4 -5.37 -10.32 34.44
C GLY A 4 -4.48 -10.21 33.19
N GLY A 5 -4.83 -10.93 32.14
CA GLY A 5 -4.14 -10.93 30.85
C GLY A 5 -4.04 -9.53 30.25
N LYS A 6 -2.89 -8.88 30.43
CA LYS A 6 -2.53 -7.59 29.83
C LYS A 6 -1.27 -7.71 28.96
N GLY A 7 -1.14 -8.80 28.18
CA GLY A 7 0.10 -9.10 27.46
C GLY A 7 0.13 -8.70 25.98
N LEU A 8 -0.99 -8.84 25.27
CA LEU A 8 -1.00 -8.86 23.81
C LEU A 8 -1.51 -7.55 23.18
N GLY A 9 -2.64 -7.02 23.65
CA GLY A 9 -3.24 -5.79 23.07
C GLY A 9 -2.35 -4.55 23.19
N GLY A 10 -1.63 -4.39 24.30
CA GLY A 10 -0.72 -3.26 24.51
C GLY A 10 0.49 -3.27 23.57
N ARG A 11 1.03 -4.47 23.25
CA ARG A 11 2.13 -4.63 22.29
C ARG A 11 1.67 -4.39 20.86
N VAL A 12 0.49 -4.91 20.49
CA VAL A 12 -0.16 -4.65 19.19
C VAL A 12 -0.27 -3.14 18.96
N LEU A 13 -0.84 -2.41 19.90
CA LEU A 13 -1.09 -0.98 19.73
C LEU A 13 0.20 -0.13 19.72
N ARG A 14 1.18 -0.43 20.57
CA ARG A 14 2.39 0.42 20.74
C ARG A 14 3.53 0.06 19.80
N LEU A 15 3.61 -1.18 19.33
CA LEU A 15 4.72 -1.64 18.48
C LEU A 15 4.23 -1.97 17.08
N TYR A 16 3.27 -2.89 16.97
CA TYR A 16 2.89 -3.44 15.66
C TYR A 16 2.09 -2.44 14.81
N VAL A 17 1.20 -1.63 15.41
CA VAL A 17 0.45 -0.60 14.66
C VAL A 17 1.37 0.47 14.07
N PRO A 18 2.25 1.15 14.85
CA PRO A 18 3.19 2.11 14.28
C PRO A 18 4.14 1.47 13.25
N LEU A 19 4.60 0.25 13.51
CA LEU A 19 5.46 -0.48 12.58
C LEU A 19 4.75 -0.81 11.27
N ALA A 20 3.48 -1.24 11.33
CA ALA A 20 2.69 -1.50 10.13
C ALA A 20 2.45 -0.23 9.32
N VAL A 21 2.13 0.89 9.98
CA VAL A 21 1.99 2.20 9.31
C VAL A 21 3.31 2.61 8.66
N PHE A 22 4.44 2.44 9.35
CA PHE A 22 5.76 2.70 8.78
C PHE A 22 6.04 1.82 7.55
N LEU A 23 5.78 0.52 7.63
CA LEU A 23 5.96 -0.41 6.52
C LEU A 23 5.07 -0.07 5.32
N VAL A 24 3.79 0.23 5.54
CA VAL A 24 2.87 0.64 4.48
C VAL A 24 3.35 1.95 3.84
N GLY A 25 3.76 2.94 4.64
CA GLY A 25 4.32 4.19 4.14
C GLY A 25 5.61 4.00 3.36
N MET A 26 6.49 3.10 3.82
CA MET A 26 7.74 2.77 3.14
C MET A 26 7.51 2.03 1.81
N LEU A 27 6.52 1.14 1.75
CA LEU A 27 6.17 0.40 0.53
C LEU A 27 5.33 1.21 -0.46
N PHE A 28 4.61 2.23 0.01
CA PHE A 28 3.75 3.08 -0.81
C PHE A 28 4.42 3.61 -2.10
N PRO A 29 5.61 4.23 -2.08
CA PRO A 29 6.24 4.73 -3.30
C PRO A 29 6.59 3.62 -4.29
N PHE A 30 7.01 2.45 -3.80
CA PHE A 30 7.33 1.30 -4.65
C PHE A 30 6.08 0.67 -5.26
N TYR A 31 5.03 0.51 -4.47
CA TYR A 31 3.71 0.09 -4.96
C TYR A 31 3.23 1.02 -6.07
N TRP A 32 3.24 2.33 -5.82
CA TRP A 32 2.83 3.35 -6.78
C TRP A 32 3.66 3.28 -8.07
N MET A 33 4.98 3.22 -7.95
CA MET A 33 5.88 3.13 -9.09
C MET A 33 5.58 1.88 -9.94
N LEU A 34 5.42 0.72 -9.30
CA LEU A 34 5.12 -0.54 -9.97
C LEU A 34 3.81 -0.45 -10.75
N ILE A 35 2.72 -0.04 -10.12
CA ILE A 35 1.41 0.02 -10.79
C ILE A 35 1.37 1.08 -11.91
N THR A 36 2.08 2.19 -11.73
CA THR A 36 2.12 3.28 -12.73
C THR A 36 2.89 2.83 -13.97
N SER A 37 3.95 2.04 -13.78
CA SER A 37 4.79 1.54 -14.89
C SER A 37 4.05 0.61 -15.86
N ILE A 38 3.01 -0.08 -15.39
CA ILE A 38 2.17 -0.96 -16.21
C ILE A 38 0.84 -0.32 -16.63
N LYS A 39 0.62 0.96 -16.31
CA LYS A 39 -0.62 1.68 -16.61
C LYS A 39 -0.56 2.25 -18.06
N PRO A 40 -1.63 2.11 -18.86
CA PRO A 40 -1.65 2.66 -20.21
C PRO A 40 -1.87 4.17 -20.18
N ASN A 41 -1.34 4.90 -21.18
CA ASN A 41 -1.44 6.37 -21.27
C ASN A 41 -2.88 6.89 -21.09
N ARG A 42 -3.87 6.24 -21.70
CA ARG A 42 -5.30 6.61 -21.55
C ARG A 42 -5.80 6.58 -20.11
N GLU A 43 -5.23 5.73 -19.24
CA GLU A 43 -5.57 5.69 -17.83
C GLU A 43 -4.79 6.74 -17.03
N LEU A 44 -3.54 7.01 -17.40
CA LEU A 44 -2.71 8.03 -16.75
C LEU A 44 -3.27 9.45 -16.93
N TYR A 45 -3.85 9.74 -18.09
CA TYR A 45 -4.42 11.06 -18.41
C TYR A 45 -5.91 11.22 -18.05
N ASN A 46 -6.53 10.21 -17.45
CA ASN A 46 -7.96 10.26 -17.12
C ASN A 46 -8.17 10.56 -15.63
N ALA A 47 -8.56 11.81 -15.33
CA ALA A 47 -8.80 12.28 -13.96
C ALA A 47 -9.99 11.61 -13.24
N ARG A 48 -10.85 10.85 -13.94
CA ARG A 48 -11.96 10.11 -13.31
C ARG A 48 -11.52 8.76 -12.75
N ILE A 49 -10.30 8.31 -13.07
CA ILE A 49 -9.80 7.00 -12.69
C ILE A 49 -9.02 7.11 -11.39
N MET A 50 -9.32 6.23 -10.43
CA MET A 50 -8.57 6.21 -9.18
C MET A 50 -7.12 5.79 -9.46
N PRO A 51 -6.13 6.65 -9.14
CA PRO A 51 -4.77 6.42 -9.63
C PRO A 51 -4.02 5.30 -8.89
N LEU A 52 -4.55 4.84 -7.75
CA LEU A 52 -4.02 3.69 -6.99
C LEU A 52 -4.39 2.32 -7.58
N ILE A 53 -5.19 2.23 -8.65
CA ILE A 53 -5.68 0.97 -9.25
C ILE A 53 -5.41 0.97 -10.76
N VAL A 54 -5.01 -0.18 -11.31
CA VAL A 54 -4.83 -0.40 -12.76
C VAL A 54 -6.01 -1.23 -13.29
N TYR A 55 -6.64 -0.78 -14.36
CA TYR A 55 -7.80 -1.48 -14.95
C TYR A 55 -7.41 -2.31 -16.17
N GLN A 56 -6.52 -1.78 -17.02
CA GLN A 56 -6.09 -2.39 -18.28
C GLN A 56 -4.56 -2.39 -18.36
N PRO A 57 -3.87 -3.31 -17.65
CA PRO A 57 -2.41 -3.34 -17.60
C PRO A 57 -1.78 -3.54 -18.99
N THR A 58 -0.62 -2.93 -19.20
CA THR A 58 0.14 -2.98 -20.46
C THR A 58 1.63 -3.09 -20.20
N LEU A 59 2.36 -3.75 -21.11
CA LEU A 59 3.82 -3.82 -21.10
C LEU A 59 4.48 -3.00 -22.22
N LYS A 60 3.69 -2.18 -22.94
CA LYS A 60 4.16 -1.32 -24.04
C LYS A 60 5.27 -0.34 -23.68
N HIS A 61 5.55 -0.12 -22.39
CA HIS A 61 6.63 0.75 -21.92
C HIS A 61 7.97 0.03 -21.79
N TYR A 62 8.01 -1.30 -21.99
CA TYR A 62 9.19 -2.14 -21.80
C TYR A 62 9.72 -2.78 -23.09
N VAL A 63 9.05 -2.54 -24.23
CA VAL A 63 9.35 -3.13 -25.54
C VAL A 63 9.33 -2.07 -26.63
#